data_AF-A0A3L7P509-F1
#
_entry.id   AF-A0A3L7P509-F1
#
_cell.length_a   1.000
_cell.length_b   1.000
_cell.length_c   1.000
_cell.angle_alpha   90.00
_cell.angle_beta   90.00
_cell.angle_gamma   90.00
#
_symmetry.space_group_name_H-M   'P 1'
#
loop_
_entity.id
_entity.type
_entity.pdbx_description
1 polymer ?
#
loop_
_entity_poly.entity_id
_entity_poly.type
_entity_poly.pdbx_seq_one_letter_code
_entity_poly.pdbx_strand_id
1 'polypeptide(L)'
;MSARNFCGRTRREMLWESGCGFSAIAAASLLGQEVSAAEPAVAGYNNPLAPKPPHHDPDATGCIFLYMYGGPSHIDTFDYKPDMVGRDNQTVAVKTFGRGGRKNEGRIVEPRWKFKQYGECGKWVSDLFPNLGQNVDDIAFLHSMTADSPIHGSAMLMMNSGKILSGSPCLGSWLNYGLGTVNENLPGFCLMLDPRGGPISGPKNWSSGYMP
;
A
#
# COMPACT_ATOMS: atom_id res chain seq x y z
N MET A 1 -61.35 15.11 -30.21
CA MET A 1 -59.97 15.62 -29.99
C MET A 1 -59.07 14.43 -29.70
N SER A 2 -58.19 14.07 -30.63
CA SER A 2 -57.24 12.96 -30.44
C SER A 2 -56.17 13.40 -29.43
N ALA A 3 -56.13 12.76 -28.26
CA ALA A 3 -55.09 13.02 -27.27
C ALA A 3 -53.74 12.60 -27.89
N ARG A 4 -52.89 13.59 -28.19
CA ARG A 4 -51.52 13.37 -28.67
C ARG A 4 -50.68 12.76 -27.56
N ASN A 5 -50.79 11.45 -27.38
CA ASN A 5 -49.87 10.68 -26.55
C ASN A 5 -48.62 10.41 -27.38
N PHE A 6 -47.47 10.96 -26.98
CA PHE A 6 -46.18 10.62 -27.57
C PHE A 6 -45.98 9.10 -27.49
N CYS A 7 -45.79 8.44 -28.63
CA CYS A 7 -45.64 6.98 -28.78
C CYS A 7 -46.86 6.11 -28.35
N GLY A 8 -48.06 6.67 -28.22
CA GLY A 8 -49.26 5.88 -27.90
C GLY A 8 -49.33 5.35 -26.47
N ARG A 9 -48.45 5.82 -25.57
CA ARG A 9 -48.45 5.46 -24.14
C ARG A 9 -48.89 6.62 -23.27
N THR A 10 -49.60 6.34 -22.18
CA THR A 10 -49.98 7.34 -21.19
C THR A 10 -48.80 7.65 -20.26
N ARG A 11 -48.79 8.86 -19.68
CA ARG A 11 -47.81 9.23 -18.63
C ARG A 11 -47.80 8.25 -17.45
N ARG A 12 -48.94 7.61 -17.15
CA ARG A 12 -49.08 6.61 -16.08
C ARG A 12 -48.40 5.29 -16.44
N GLU A 13 -48.56 4.82 -17.66
CA GLU A 13 -47.88 3.61 -18.16
C GLU A 13 -46.37 3.82 -18.19
N MET A 14 -45.89 4.99 -18.63
CA MET A 14 -44.47 5.32 -18.61
C MET A 14 -43.88 5.28 -17.19
N LEU A 15 -44.59 5.84 -16.20
CA LEU A 15 -44.17 5.82 -14.79
C LEU A 15 -44.20 4.40 -14.20
N TRP A 16 -45.22 3.61 -14.55
CA TRP A 16 -45.34 2.22 -14.12
C TRP A 16 -44.20 1.34 -14.67
N GLU A 17 -43.94 1.41 -15.98
CA GLU A 17 -42.88 0.66 -16.64
C GLU A 17 -41.49 1.09 -16.16
N SER A 18 -41.23 2.40 -16.02
CA SER A 18 -39.93 2.91 -15.55
C SER A 18 -39.66 2.53 -14.10
N GLY A 19 -40.67 2.58 -13.23
CA GLY A 19 -40.56 2.22 -11.83
C GLY A 19 -40.26 0.73 -11.64
N CYS A 20 -41.09 -0.14 -12.22
CA CYS A 20 -40.92 -1.58 -12.08
C CYS A 20 -39.67 -2.10 -12.81
N GLY A 21 -39.29 -1.52 -13.94
CA GLY A 21 -38.09 -1.92 -14.70
C GLY A 21 -36.79 -1.67 -13.94
N PHE A 22 -36.66 -0.50 -13.30
CA PHE A 22 -35.45 -0.18 -12.52
C PHE A 22 -35.34 -1.03 -11.25
N SER A 23 -36.46 -1.24 -10.55
CA SER A 23 -36.49 -2.11 -9.37
C SER A 23 -36.21 -3.58 -9.71
N ALA A 24 -36.66 -4.06 -10.87
CA ALA A 24 -36.38 -5.41 -11.33
C ALA A 24 -34.89 -5.65 -11.57
N ILE A 25 -34.14 -4.65 -12.04
CA ILE A 25 -32.67 -4.75 -12.18
C ILE A 25 -32.00 -4.88 -10.80
N ALA A 26 -32.40 -4.06 -9.83
CA ALA A 26 -31.88 -4.15 -8.47
C ALA A 26 -32.23 -5.50 -7.82
N ALA A 27 -33.47 -5.96 -7.98
CA ALA A 27 -33.91 -7.27 -7.49
C ALA A 27 -33.18 -8.42 -8.19
N ALA A 28 -32.96 -8.33 -9.51
CA ALA A 28 -32.18 -9.32 -10.25
C ALA A 28 -30.71 -9.32 -9.84
N SER A 29 -30.13 -8.18 -9.45
CA SER A 29 -28.78 -8.12 -8.90
C SER A 29 -28.69 -8.79 -7.53
N LEU A 30 -29.66 -8.52 -6.63
CA LEU A 30 -29.68 -9.10 -5.29
C LEU A 30 -30.01 -10.60 -5.32
N LEU A 31 -31.01 -11.00 -6.09
CA LEU A 31 -31.40 -12.40 -6.26
C LEU A 31 -30.39 -13.17 -7.11
N GLY A 32 -29.77 -12.53 -8.12
CA GLY A 32 -28.75 -13.13 -8.97
C GLY A 32 -27.47 -13.48 -8.22
N GLN A 33 -27.14 -12.76 -7.13
CA GLN A 33 -26.07 -13.14 -6.21
C GLN A 33 -26.40 -14.42 -5.42
N GLU A 34 -27.66 -14.63 -5.01
CA GLU A 34 -28.10 -15.85 -4.33
C GLU A 34 -28.30 -17.03 -5.30
N VAL A 35 -28.80 -16.76 -6.51
CA VAL A 35 -29.11 -17.77 -7.55
C VAL A 35 -27.86 -18.22 -8.33
N SER A 36 -26.83 -17.38 -8.46
CA SER A 36 -25.52 -17.80 -9.05
C SER A 36 -24.78 -18.84 -8.20
N ALA A 37 -25.19 -19.07 -6.96
CA ALA A 37 -24.70 -20.19 -6.16
C ALA A 37 -25.34 -21.54 -6.57
N ALA A 38 -26.40 -21.54 -7.38
CA ALA A 38 -27.19 -22.72 -7.73
C ALA A 38 -27.25 -23.06 -9.24
N GLU A 39 -26.89 -22.15 -10.16
CA GLU A 39 -26.80 -22.43 -11.60
C GLU A 39 -25.56 -21.76 -12.25
N PRO A 40 -25.04 -22.32 -13.37
CA PRO A 40 -23.84 -21.77 -14.01
C PRO A 40 -24.09 -20.30 -14.39
N ALA A 41 -23.16 -19.44 -13.98
CA ALA A 41 -23.15 -18.02 -14.29
C ALA A 41 -23.56 -17.74 -15.75
N VAL A 42 -24.32 -16.66 -15.97
CA VAL A 42 -24.59 -16.09 -17.30
C VAL A 42 -23.32 -16.22 -18.14
N ALA A 43 -23.37 -17.06 -19.18
CA ALA A 43 -22.19 -17.53 -19.89
C ALA A 43 -21.26 -16.34 -20.27
N GLY A 44 -20.14 -16.22 -19.57
CA GLY A 44 -19.09 -15.22 -19.84
C GLY A 44 -18.87 -14.13 -18.79
N TYR A 45 -19.67 -14.00 -17.74
CA TYR A 45 -19.34 -13.08 -16.64
C TYR A 45 -18.36 -13.73 -15.64
N ASN A 46 -17.08 -13.36 -15.74
CA ASN A 46 -16.06 -13.67 -14.74
C ASN A 46 -15.79 -12.41 -13.90
N ASN A 47 -16.06 -12.47 -12.59
CA ASN A 47 -15.69 -11.38 -11.67
C ASN A 47 -14.16 -11.20 -11.71
N PRO A 48 -13.62 -10.07 -12.22
CA PRO A 48 -12.18 -9.87 -12.34
C PRO A 48 -11.45 -9.78 -10.99
N LEU A 49 -12.22 -9.53 -9.92
CA LEU A 49 -11.75 -9.49 -8.54
C LEU A 49 -12.05 -10.78 -7.77
N ALA A 50 -12.59 -11.83 -8.41
CA ALA A 50 -12.71 -13.14 -7.76
C ALA A 50 -11.32 -13.59 -7.25
N PRO A 51 -11.25 -14.25 -6.08
CA PRO A 51 -9.99 -14.79 -5.55
C PRO A 51 -9.25 -15.63 -6.60
N LYS A 52 -7.96 -15.35 -6.78
CA LYS A 52 -7.08 -16.07 -7.70
C LYS A 52 -6.09 -16.90 -6.89
N PRO A 53 -5.80 -18.15 -7.29
CA PRO A 53 -4.79 -18.95 -6.62
C PRO A 53 -3.41 -18.28 -6.78
N PRO A 54 -2.64 -18.13 -5.68
CA PRO A 54 -1.26 -17.65 -5.78
C PRO A 54 -0.38 -18.64 -6.54
N HIS A 55 0.78 -18.17 -7.02
CA HIS A 55 1.76 -19.04 -7.69
C HIS A 55 2.38 -20.11 -6.77
N HIS A 56 2.35 -19.87 -5.46
CA HIS A 56 2.88 -20.75 -4.42
C HIS A 56 1.90 -20.84 -3.27
N ASP A 57 1.89 -21.98 -2.57
CA ASP A 57 1.12 -22.12 -1.34
C ASP A 57 1.62 -21.12 -0.29
N PRO A 58 0.75 -20.22 0.22
CA PRO A 58 1.19 -19.16 1.11
C PRO A 58 1.27 -19.66 2.56
N ASP A 59 2.39 -19.38 3.23
CA ASP A 59 2.52 -19.61 4.68
C ASP A 59 1.77 -18.55 5.52
N ALA A 60 1.43 -17.42 4.91
CA ALA A 60 0.73 -16.30 5.56
C ALA A 60 -0.55 -15.92 4.81
N THR A 61 -1.62 -15.65 5.55
CA THR A 61 -2.93 -15.26 5.01
C THR A 61 -3.12 -13.75 4.85
N GLY A 62 -2.22 -12.94 5.44
CA GLY A 62 -2.30 -11.49 5.41
C GLY A 62 -0.96 -10.82 5.70
N CYS A 63 -0.82 -9.58 5.26
CA CYS A 63 0.37 -8.76 5.45
C CYS A 63 -0.02 -7.39 6.00
N ILE A 64 0.57 -7.01 7.13
CA ILE A 64 0.47 -5.65 7.68
C ILE A 64 1.75 -4.92 7.29
N PHE A 65 1.65 -3.99 6.35
CA PHE A 65 2.77 -3.16 5.92
C PHE A 65 2.73 -1.79 6.61
N LEU A 66 3.74 -1.51 7.44
CA LEU A 66 3.86 -0.25 8.15
C LEU A 66 5.01 0.58 7.57
N TYR A 67 4.68 1.66 6.88
CA TYR A 67 5.67 2.61 6.36
C TYR A 67 5.82 3.81 7.28
N MET A 68 6.88 3.81 8.10
CA MET A 68 7.14 4.84 9.11
C MET A 68 7.88 6.06 8.53
N TYR A 69 7.19 6.84 7.70
CA TYR A 69 7.72 8.11 7.18
C TYR A 69 8.06 9.08 8.33
N GLY A 70 9.30 9.58 8.34
CA GLY A 70 9.79 10.45 9.42
C GLY A 70 10.19 9.71 10.71
N GLY A 71 10.30 8.38 10.65
CA GLY A 71 10.80 7.56 11.75
C GLY A 71 12.30 7.79 12.07
N PRO A 72 12.80 7.15 13.14
CA PRO A 72 14.20 7.24 13.55
C PRO A 72 15.16 6.71 12.48
N SER A 73 16.42 7.15 12.53
CA SER A 73 17.45 6.69 11.60
C SER A 73 17.73 5.20 11.78
N HIS A 74 18.16 4.53 10.70
CA HIS A 74 18.57 3.12 10.76
C HIS A 74 19.79 2.91 11.68
N ILE A 75 20.73 3.85 11.69
CA ILE A 75 21.91 3.82 12.58
C ILE A 75 21.57 3.99 14.07
N ASP A 76 20.36 4.47 14.35
CA ASP A 76 19.83 4.71 15.69
C ASP A 76 18.89 3.59 16.15
N THR A 77 18.61 2.61 15.28
CA THR A 77 17.63 1.54 15.54
C THR A 77 18.28 0.17 15.49
N PHE A 78 18.56 -0.35 14.29
CA PHE A 78 18.97 -1.75 14.07
C PHE A 78 20.26 -1.90 13.24
N ASP A 79 20.95 -0.81 12.90
CA ASP A 79 22.21 -0.83 12.15
C ASP A 79 23.34 -0.19 12.98
N TYR A 80 23.88 -0.96 13.93
CA TYR A 80 24.93 -0.47 14.81
C TYR A 80 26.24 -0.24 14.05
N LYS A 81 26.73 1.01 14.08
CA LYS A 81 28.01 1.43 13.46
C LYS A 81 28.98 1.94 14.53
N PRO A 82 29.76 1.07 15.20
CA PRO A 82 30.66 1.46 16.28
C PRO A 82 31.70 2.49 15.85
N ASP A 83 32.20 2.40 14.62
CA ASP A 83 33.24 3.29 14.08
C ASP A 83 32.78 4.74 13.87
N MET A 84 31.49 5.04 14.08
CA MET A 84 30.95 6.40 14.02
C MET A 84 30.94 7.10 15.38
N VAL A 85 31.10 6.36 16.48
CA VAL A 85 31.10 6.92 17.84
C VAL A 85 32.33 7.80 18.04
N GLY A 86 32.12 9.03 18.54
CA GLY A 86 33.14 10.05 18.72
C GLY A 86 33.48 10.85 17.46
N ARG A 87 32.77 10.61 16.35
CA ARG A 87 32.98 11.31 15.06
C ARG A 87 31.87 12.29 14.72
N ASP A 88 31.02 12.61 15.69
CA ASP A 88 29.94 13.56 15.49
C ASP A 88 30.48 14.88 14.94
N ASN A 89 29.79 15.42 13.94
CA ASN A 89 30.12 16.69 13.31
C ASN A 89 31.41 16.71 12.50
N GLN A 90 32.09 15.56 12.36
CA GLN A 90 33.22 15.43 11.45
C GLN A 90 32.72 15.49 10.00
N THR A 91 33.33 16.36 9.21
CA THR A 91 33.12 16.41 7.76
C THR A 91 33.95 15.33 7.08
N VAL A 92 33.32 14.56 6.19
CA VAL A 92 33.98 13.56 5.35
C VAL A 92 33.71 13.84 3.88
N ALA A 93 34.69 13.51 3.03
CA ALA A 93 34.54 13.60 1.59
C ALA A 93 33.60 12.48 1.12
N VAL A 94 32.36 12.85 0.76
CA VAL A 94 31.35 11.93 0.24
C VAL A 94 30.51 12.66 -0.79
N LYS A 95 30.34 12.04 -1.96
CA LYS A 95 29.46 12.59 -3.00
C LYS A 95 28.02 12.39 -2.58
N THR A 96 27.30 13.49 -2.39
CA THR A 96 25.89 13.52 -1.99
C THR A 96 25.10 14.38 -2.95
N PHE A 97 23.80 14.12 -3.04
CA PHE A 97 22.86 14.92 -3.79
C PHE A 97 21.60 15.07 -2.94
N GLY A 98 20.92 16.21 -3.06
CA GLY A 98 19.68 16.47 -2.35
C GLY A 98 18.98 17.70 -2.89
N ARG A 99 18.01 18.22 -2.13
CA ARG A 99 17.25 19.43 -2.53
C ARG A 99 18.16 20.64 -2.79
N GLY A 100 19.29 20.73 -2.10
CA GLY A 100 20.29 21.80 -2.27
C GLY A 100 21.32 21.55 -3.37
N GLY A 101 21.12 20.57 -4.25
CA GLY A 101 22.07 20.21 -5.30
C GLY A 101 23.09 19.14 -4.88
N ARG A 102 24.15 18.99 -5.69
CA ARG A 102 25.23 18.04 -5.44
C ARG A 102 26.27 18.64 -4.49
N LYS A 103 26.77 17.84 -3.56
CA LYS A 103 27.85 18.17 -2.62
C LYS A 103 28.91 17.08 -2.65
N ASN A 104 30.15 17.44 -2.31
CA ASN A 104 31.27 16.49 -2.21
C ASN A 104 31.68 16.21 -0.76
N GLU A 105 30.92 16.75 0.19
CA GLU A 105 31.16 16.63 1.61
C GLU A 105 29.85 16.30 2.34
N GLY A 106 29.97 15.50 3.39
CA GLY A 106 28.88 15.15 4.29
C GLY A 106 29.35 15.25 5.73
N ARG A 107 28.43 15.59 6.64
CA ARG A 107 28.68 15.62 8.08
C ARG A 107 28.24 14.30 8.68
N ILE A 108 29.12 13.66 9.45
CA ILE A 108 28.76 12.48 10.22
C ILE A 108 27.86 12.91 11.38
N VAL A 109 26.78 12.15 11.58
CA VAL A 109 25.99 12.16 12.82
C VAL A 109 26.23 10.80 13.46
N GLU A 110 26.76 10.80 14.67
CA GLU A 110 26.99 9.55 15.40
C GLU A 110 25.67 8.99 15.97
N PRO A 111 25.60 7.66 16.22
CA PRO A 111 24.46 7.09 16.91
C PRO A 111 24.22 7.76 18.27
N ARG A 112 22.99 8.21 18.54
CA ARG A 112 22.67 8.90 19.81
C ARG A 112 22.25 7.97 20.94
N TRP A 113 22.10 6.69 20.64
CA TRP A 113 21.54 5.68 21.53
C TRP A 113 22.54 4.58 21.83
N LYS A 114 22.39 3.94 22.99
CA LYS A 114 23.21 2.79 23.36
C LYS A 114 22.67 1.54 22.69
N PHE A 115 23.57 0.65 22.31
CA PHE A 115 23.23 -0.62 21.68
C PHE A 115 23.59 -1.78 22.58
N LYS A 116 22.78 -2.83 22.53
CA LYS A 116 23.13 -4.13 23.10
C LYS A 116 22.67 -5.24 22.17
N GLN A 117 23.32 -6.39 22.28
CA GLN A 117 22.91 -7.58 21.53
C GLN A 117 21.73 -8.25 22.21
N TYR A 118 20.81 -8.74 21.40
CA TYR A 118 19.65 -9.50 21.84
C TYR A 118 19.50 -10.79 21.04
N GLY A 119 18.72 -11.71 21.60
CA GLY A 119 18.39 -13.00 20.98
C GLY A 119 19.60 -13.91 20.83
N GLU A 120 19.35 -15.08 20.26
CA GLU A 120 20.39 -16.03 19.87
C GLU A 120 21.15 -15.56 18.64
N CYS A 121 20.49 -14.81 17.74
CA CYS A 121 21.12 -14.20 16.57
C CYS A 121 22.12 -13.09 16.92
N GLY A 122 22.15 -12.63 18.17
CA GLY A 122 23.07 -11.60 18.64
C GLY A 122 22.86 -10.24 17.97
N LYS A 123 21.62 -9.94 17.55
CA LYS A 123 21.30 -8.71 16.82
C LYS A 123 21.51 -7.49 17.72
N TRP A 124 22.30 -6.53 17.22
CA TRP A 124 22.42 -5.22 17.85
C TRP A 124 21.14 -4.40 17.69
N VAL A 125 20.56 -3.98 18.80
CA VAL A 125 19.37 -3.13 18.85
C VAL A 125 19.60 -1.99 19.84
N SER A 126 19.12 -0.80 19.49
CA SER A 126 19.21 0.37 20.36
C SER A 126 18.26 0.29 21.56
N ASP A 127 18.60 1.01 22.62
CA ASP A 127 17.78 1.16 23.82
C ASP A 127 16.45 1.90 23.59
N LEU A 128 16.19 2.41 22.37
CA LEU A 128 14.87 2.87 21.94
C LEU A 128 13.83 1.76 21.85
N PHE A 129 14.25 0.54 21.51
CA PHE A 129 13.34 -0.56 21.22
C PHE A 129 13.63 -1.80 22.09
N PRO A 130 13.66 -1.66 23.43
CA PRO A 130 14.12 -2.74 24.29
C PRO A 130 13.22 -3.96 24.27
N ASN A 131 11.91 -3.76 24.06
CA ASN A 131 10.92 -4.82 23.96
C ASN A 131 10.96 -5.52 22.60
N LEU A 132 11.18 -4.76 21.52
CA LEU A 132 11.34 -5.37 20.19
C LEU A 132 12.64 -6.17 20.12
N GLY A 133 13.69 -5.70 20.81
CA GLY A 133 14.94 -6.43 20.98
C GLY A 133 14.72 -7.87 21.50
N GLN A 134 13.72 -8.12 22.34
CA GLN A 134 13.45 -9.48 22.85
C GLN A 134 12.91 -10.45 21.79
N ASN A 135 12.50 -9.96 20.62
CA ASN A 135 11.87 -10.74 19.55
C ASN A 135 12.71 -10.75 18.27
N VAL A 136 14.00 -10.43 18.35
CA VAL A 136 14.87 -10.28 17.15
C VAL A 136 15.08 -11.58 16.37
N ASP A 137 14.96 -12.73 17.03
CA ASP A 137 15.11 -14.03 16.38
C ASP A 137 13.93 -14.35 15.44
N ASP A 138 12.77 -13.71 15.65
CA ASP A 138 11.58 -13.81 14.79
C ASP A 138 11.52 -12.68 13.74
N ILE A 139 12.55 -11.83 13.65
CA ILE A 139 12.58 -10.66 12.77
C ILE A 139 13.68 -10.80 11.73
N ALA A 140 13.28 -10.76 10.45
CA ALA A 140 14.23 -10.63 9.35
C ALA A 140 14.59 -9.15 9.14
N PHE A 141 15.89 -8.84 9.16
CA PHE A 141 16.41 -7.50 8.89
C PHE A 141 17.01 -7.40 7.48
N LEU A 142 16.53 -6.45 6.68
CA LEU A 142 17.05 -6.19 5.34
C LEU A 142 17.86 -4.88 5.30
N HIS A 143 19.19 -4.98 5.29
CA HIS A 143 20.11 -3.83 5.27
C HIS A 143 20.63 -3.46 3.87
N SER A 144 20.08 -4.08 2.83
CA SER A 144 20.54 -3.91 1.43
C SER A 144 19.66 -2.98 0.61
N MET A 145 18.69 -2.30 1.21
CA MET A 145 17.79 -1.41 0.48
C MET A 145 18.51 -0.13 0.03
N THR A 146 18.33 0.24 -1.22
CA THR A 146 18.82 1.50 -1.80
C THR A 146 17.67 2.29 -2.39
N ALA A 147 17.88 3.59 -2.59
CA ALA A 147 16.92 4.47 -3.24
C ALA A 147 17.62 5.33 -4.29
N ASP A 148 16.98 5.49 -5.44
CA ASP A 148 17.52 6.27 -6.56
C ASP A 148 17.43 7.78 -6.32
N SER A 149 16.52 8.20 -5.43
CA SER A 149 16.30 9.61 -5.12
C SER A 149 16.45 9.88 -3.62
N PRO A 150 17.25 10.88 -3.22
CA PRO A 150 17.33 11.35 -1.84
C PRO A 150 16.17 12.29 -1.47
N ILE A 151 15.29 12.62 -2.42
CA ILE A 151 14.17 13.55 -2.22
C ILE A 151 12.98 12.76 -1.68
N HIS A 152 12.48 13.14 -0.49
CA HIS A 152 11.40 12.45 0.21
C HIS A 152 10.23 12.06 -0.69
N GLY A 153 9.68 13.00 -1.48
CA GLY A 153 8.51 12.75 -2.32
C GLY A 153 8.75 11.65 -3.37
N SER A 154 9.91 11.64 -4.04
CA SER A 154 10.26 10.62 -5.04
C SER A 154 10.66 9.29 -4.41
N ALA A 155 11.38 9.32 -3.27
CA ALA A 155 11.75 8.11 -2.54
C ALA A 155 10.51 7.36 -2.02
N MET A 156 9.47 8.09 -1.58
CA MET A 156 8.21 7.47 -1.14
C MET A 156 7.44 6.82 -2.27
N LEU A 157 7.41 7.43 -3.46
CA LEU A 157 6.86 6.78 -4.65
C LEU A 157 7.64 5.51 -4.98
N MET A 158 8.96 5.54 -4.88
CA MET A 158 9.80 4.37 -5.14
C MET A 158 9.55 3.24 -4.14
N MET A 159 9.39 3.55 -2.85
CA MET A 159 9.05 2.55 -1.83
C MET A 159 7.71 1.88 -2.12
N ASN A 160 6.69 2.65 -2.49
CA ASN A 160 5.33 2.11 -2.63
C ASN A 160 5.03 1.54 -4.02
N SER A 161 5.69 2.02 -5.08
CA SER A 161 5.40 1.66 -6.48
C SER A 161 6.61 1.16 -7.26
N GLY A 162 7.80 1.13 -6.65
CA GLY A 162 9.05 0.76 -7.33
C GLY A 162 9.58 1.81 -8.31
N LYS A 163 8.93 2.98 -8.43
CA LYS A 163 9.30 4.05 -9.38
C LYS A 163 9.37 5.42 -8.70
N ILE A 164 10.33 6.25 -9.11
CA ILE A 164 10.50 7.62 -8.60
C ILE A 164 9.48 8.63 -9.18
N LEU A 165 8.82 8.28 -10.29
CA LEU A 165 7.80 9.09 -10.95
C LEU A 165 6.41 8.54 -10.63
N SER A 166 5.45 9.45 -10.46
CA SER A 166 4.06 9.08 -10.17
C SER A 166 3.38 8.45 -11.37
N GLY A 167 2.38 7.60 -11.11
CA GLY A 167 1.52 7.00 -12.13
C GLY A 167 1.57 5.48 -12.14
N SER A 168 2.61 4.88 -11.55
CA SER A 168 2.69 3.43 -11.38
C SER A 168 1.78 2.95 -10.24
N PRO A 169 1.11 1.79 -10.38
CA PRO A 169 0.38 1.17 -9.29
C PRO A 169 1.25 0.91 -8.07
N CYS A 170 0.68 1.12 -6.88
CA CYS A 170 1.34 0.75 -5.64
C CYS A 170 1.31 -0.77 -5.37
N LEU A 171 2.13 -1.23 -4.43
CA LEU A 171 2.19 -2.63 -3.99
C LEU A 171 0.81 -3.21 -3.64
N GLY A 172 0.01 -2.48 -2.87
CA GLY A 172 -1.34 -2.92 -2.49
C GLY A 172 -2.29 -3.08 -3.69
N SER A 173 -2.15 -2.19 -4.68
CA SER A 173 -2.91 -2.28 -5.94
C SER A 173 -2.53 -3.52 -6.75
N TRP A 174 -1.23 -3.81 -6.87
CA TRP A 174 -0.75 -5.02 -7.53
C TRP A 174 -1.21 -6.30 -6.86
N LEU A 175 -1.15 -6.35 -5.52
CA LEU A 175 -1.61 -7.50 -4.75
C LEU A 175 -3.11 -7.73 -4.95
N ASN A 176 -3.92 -6.68 -4.82
CA ASN A 176 -5.38 -6.77 -5.01
C ASN A 176 -5.76 -7.17 -6.45
N TYR A 177 -5.06 -6.65 -7.46
CA TYR A 177 -5.28 -7.05 -8.86
C TYR A 177 -4.89 -8.51 -9.13
N GLY A 178 -3.72 -8.92 -8.63
CA GLY A 178 -3.13 -10.23 -8.86
C GLY A 178 -3.82 -11.36 -8.11
N LEU A 179 -4.30 -11.11 -6.89
CA LEU A 179 -4.92 -12.13 -6.03
C LEU A 179 -6.45 -12.00 -5.94
N GLY A 180 -7.02 -10.88 -6.38
CA GLY A 180 -8.44 -10.59 -6.19
C GLY A 180 -8.77 -10.21 -4.73
N THR A 181 -10.06 -10.17 -4.42
CA THR A 181 -10.56 -9.94 -3.06
C THR A 181 -11.26 -11.18 -2.52
N VAL A 182 -10.95 -11.54 -1.28
CA VAL A 182 -11.67 -12.58 -0.52
C VAL A 182 -12.97 -12.07 0.10
N ASN A 183 -13.23 -10.77 0.00
CA ASN A 183 -14.40 -10.11 0.56
C ASN A 183 -14.95 -9.08 -0.44
N GLU A 184 -16.17 -9.30 -0.93
CA GLU A 184 -16.83 -8.36 -1.85
C GLU A 184 -17.41 -7.13 -1.13
N ASN A 185 -17.57 -7.19 0.20
CA ASN A 185 -18.13 -6.11 1.01
C ASN A 185 -17.08 -5.13 1.54
N LEU A 186 -15.78 -5.47 1.44
CA LEU A 186 -14.68 -4.62 1.88
C LEU A 186 -13.65 -4.41 0.77
N PRO A 187 -12.95 -3.26 0.72
CA PRO A 187 -11.82 -3.08 -0.18
C PRO A 187 -10.73 -4.12 0.10
N GLY A 188 -10.19 -4.76 -0.95
CA GLY A 188 -9.09 -5.73 -0.79
C GLY A 188 -7.74 -5.11 -0.41
N PHE A 189 -7.63 -3.78 -0.41
CA PHE A 189 -6.52 -3.03 0.16
C PHE A 189 -7.04 -1.76 0.83
N CYS A 190 -6.68 -1.58 2.10
CA CYS A 190 -7.07 -0.44 2.92
C CYS A 190 -5.84 0.38 3.30
N LEU A 191 -5.97 1.70 3.21
CA LEU A 191 -4.98 2.65 3.68
C LEU A 191 -5.47 3.30 4.97
N MET A 192 -4.67 3.19 6.02
CA MET A 192 -4.89 3.92 7.27
C MET A 192 -3.81 4.99 7.41
N LEU A 193 -4.24 6.24 7.52
CA LEU A 193 -3.34 7.37 7.75
C LEU A 193 -3.33 7.73 9.23
N ASP A 194 -2.19 8.23 9.70
CA ASP A 194 -2.10 8.86 11.00
C ASP A 194 -2.95 10.14 11.01
N PRO A 195 -3.68 10.46 12.11
CA PRO A 195 -4.47 11.69 12.21
C PRO A 195 -3.66 12.99 11.97
N ARG A 196 -2.34 12.95 12.19
CA ARG A 196 -1.42 14.07 11.95
C ARG A 196 -1.14 14.33 10.47
N GLY A 197 -1.51 13.40 9.58
CA GLY A 197 -1.43 13.55 8.13
C GLY A 197 -0.82 12.36 7.40
N GLY A 198 -1.00 12.34 6.07
CA GLY A 198 -0.39 11.35 5.19
C GLY A 198 1.00 11.75 4.68
N PRO A 199 1.72 10.82 4.03
CA PRO A 199 3.05 11.09 3.48
C PRO A 199 3.02 12.14 2.35
N ILE A 200 4.17 12.77 2.13
CA ILE A 200 4.37 13.72 1.02
C ILE A 200 4.05 13.00 -0.31
N SER A 201 3.53 13.74 -1.30
CA SER A 201 2.97 13.23 -2.56
C SER A 201 1.54 12.69 -2.46
N GLY A 202 1.01 12.50 -1.24
CA GLY A 202 -0.41 12.22 -1.00
C GLY A 202 -0.90 10.95 -1.72
N PRO A 203 -2.12 10.97 -2.33
CA PRO A 203 -2.73 9.82 -2.99
C PRO A 203 -1.88 9.13 -4.05
N LYS A 204 -0.87 9.81 -4.60
CA LYS A 204 0.05 9.22 -5.59
C LYS A 204 0.86 8.04 -5.04
N ASN A 205 1.03 7.94 -3.73
CA ASN A 205 1.74 6.82 -3.10
C ASN A 205 0.93 5.50 -3.09
N TRP A 206 -0.41 5.57 -3.19
CA TRP A 206 -1.29 4.41 -3.08
C TRP A 206 -2.36 4.35 -4.19
N SER A 207 -2.05 4.94 -5.33
CA SER A 207 -2.93 4.91 -6.50
C SER A 207 -2.88 3.55 -7.20
N SER A 208 -3.97 3.19 -7.87
CA SER A 208 -4.04 2.09 -8.83
C SER A 208 -3.26 2.37 -10.13
N GLY A 209 -2.82 3.62 -10.33
CA GLY A 209 -2.00 3.98 -11.48
C GLY A 209 -2.66 3.63 -12.83
N TYR A 210 -1.87 3.10 -13.75
CA TYR A 210 -2.31 2.64 -15.07
C TYR A 210 -2.71 1.14 -15.10
N MET A 211 -3.18 0.55 -13.98
CA MET A 211 -3.60 -0.86 -14.00
C MET A 211 -4.65 -1.14 -15.09
N PRO A 212 -4.61 -2.35 -15.71
CA PRO A 212 -5.56 -2.76 -16.74
C PRO A 212 -7.01 -2.82 -16.26
#